data_AF-M4Z5L2-F1
#
_entry.id   AF-M4Z5L2-F1
#
_cell.length_a   1.000
_cell.length_b   1.000
_cell.length_c   1.000
_cell.angle_alpha   90.00
_cell.angle_beta   90.00
_cell.angle_gamma   90.00
#
_symmetry.space_group_name_H-M   'P 1'
#
loop_
_entity.id
_entity.type
_entity.pdbx_description
1 polymer ?
#
loop_
_entity_poly.entity_id
_entity_poly.type
_entity_poly.pdbx_seq_one_letter_code
_entity_poly.pdbx_strand_id
1 'polypeptide(L)'
;MTRTLLALGGAALLAALPFNTAVARDDGRYTNSPLKGWFDSLRSGRGPCCSDADGFAVSDPDWDMEGTHYRVRLDGEWIVVPDDAVITEPNRAGRTMVWPIKGSLGTSIRCFMPGNLS
;
A
#
# COMPACT_ATOMS: atom_id res chain seq x y z
N MET A 1 65.70 -12.59 -15.77
CA MET A 1 64.87 -11.43 -15.37
C MET A 1 64.44 -10.80 -16.69
N THR A 2 63.18 -10.86 -17.14
CA THR A 2 62.00 -10.23 -16.54
C THR A 2 60.73 -10.91 -17.10
N ARG A 3 59.73 -11.17 -16.24
CA ARG A 3 58.43 -11.78 -16.58
C ARG A 3 57.57 -10.76 -17.36
N THR A 4 57.11 -11.14 -18.56
CA THR A 4 56.07 -10.39 -19.28
C THR A 4 54.73 -10.62 -18.59
N LEU A 5 54.21 -9.61 -17.90
CA LEU A 5 52.90 -9.66 -17.25
C LEU A 5 51.79 -9.42 -18.30
N LEU A 6 50.90 -10.39 -18.43
CA LEU A 6 49.60 -10.26 -19.09
C LEU A 6 48.76 -9.21 -18.35
N ALA A 7 48.42 -8.10 -19.01
CA ALA A 7 47.37 -7.21 -18.56
C ALA A 7 46.13 -7.46 -19.42
N LEU A 8 45.27 -8.38 -18.99
CA LEU A 8 43.91 -8.51 -19.50
C LEU A 8 43.10 -7.32 -18.95
N GLY A 9 42.96 -6.28 -19.76
CA GLY A 9 42.08 -5.15 -19.47
C GLY A 9 40.61 -5.60 -19.53
N GLY A 10 40.03 -5.90 -18.37
CA GLY A 10 38.60 -6.16 -18.24
C GLY A 10 37.81 -4.85 -18.36
N ALA A 11 37.07 -4.69 -19.47
CA ALA A 11 36.09 -3.61 -19.61
C ALA A 11 34.87 -3.94 -18.74
N ALA A 12 34.75 -3.30 -17.58
CA ALA A 12 33.55 -3.39 -16.74
C ALA A 12 32.43 -2.55 -17.37
N LEU A 13 31.50 -3.19 -18.08
CA LEU A 13 30.23 -2.57 -18.49
C LEU A 13 29.35 -2.36 -17.25
N LEU A 14 29.36 -1.14 -16.72
CA LEU A 14 28.38 -0.68 -15.73
C LEU A 14 27.02 -0.52 -16.43
N ALA A 15 26.18 -1.55 -16.33
CA ALA A 15 24.79 -1.47 -16.78
C ALA A 15 24.04 -0.43 -15.94
N ALA A 16 23.67 0.70 -16.57
CA ALA A 16 22.83 1.72 -15.94
C ALA A 16 21.41 1.16 -15.76
N LEU A 17 21.06 0.77 -14.53
CA LEU A 17 19.70 0.40 -14.18
C LEU A 17 18.83 1.68 -14.14
N PRO A 18 17.66 1.72 -14.80
CA PRO A 18 16.76 2.85 -14.67
C PRO A 18 16.21 2.91 -13.24
N PHE A 19 16.57 3.98 -12.52
CA PHE A 19 15.97 4.31 -11.24
C PHE A 19 14.52 4.76 -11.49
N ASN A 20 13.57 3.84 -11.38
CA ASN A 20 12.16 4.19 -11.30
C ASN A 20 11.94 4.95 -9.99
N THR A 21 11.85 6.28 -10.08
CA THR A 21 11.48 7.11 -8.94
C THR A 21 10.03 6.79 -8.57
N ALA A 22 9.82 6.04 -7.49
CA ALA A 22 8.49 5.86 -6.91
C ALA A 22 8.05 7.22 -6.35
N VAL A 23 7.12 7.89 -7.04
CA VAL A 23 6.48 9.10 -6.54
C VAL A 23 5.39 8.66 -5.57
N ALA A 24 5.61 8.86 -4.27
CA ALA A 24 4.53 8.77 -3.29
C ALA A 24 3.51 9.87 -3.61
N ARG A 25 2.24 9.49 -3.82
CA ARG A 25 1.18 10.41 -4.25
C ARG A 25 0.31 10.81 -3.05
N ASP A 26 0.86 11.65 -2.17
CA ASP A 26 0.08 12.29 -1.12
C ASP A 26 -0.57 13.58 -1.67
N ASP A 27 -1.89 13.60 -1.80
CA ASP A 27 -2.64 14.81 -2.19
C ASP A 27 -3.01 15.71 -0.99
N GLY A 28 -2.53 15.36 0.21
CA GLY A 28 -2.70 16.13 1.44
C GLY A 28 -4.16 16.25 1.88
N ARG A 29 -5.08 15.42 1.36
CA ARG A 29 -6.52 15.53 1.57
C ARG A 29 -6.91 15.56 3.06
N TYR A 30 -6.10 14.96 3.93
CA TYR A 30 -6.33 14.93 5.36
C TYR A 30 -5.39 15.83 6.19
N THR A 31 -4.51 16.61 5.56
CA THR A 31 -3.51 17.44 6.26
C THR A 31 -4.15 18.44 7.23
N ASN A 32 -5.29 19.04 6.86
CA ASN A 32 -6.03 19.99 7.70
C ASN A 32 -7.27 19.38 8.37
N SER A 33 -7.40 18.05 8.35
CA SER A 33 -8.56 17.38 8.95
C SER A 33 -8.41 17.33 10.48
N PRO A 34 -9.50 17.57 11.25
CA PRO A 34 -9.48 17.29 12.70
C PRO A 34 -9.26 15.81 13.00
N LEU A 35 -9.41 14.92 12.01
CA LEU A 35 -9.14 13.49 12.10
C LEU A 35 -7.69 13.11 11.78
N LYS A 36 -6.80 14.07 11.44
CA LYS A 36 -5.42 13.77 11.04
C LYS A 36 -4.70 12.89 12.06
N GLY A 37 -4.67 13.29 13.33
CA GLY A 37 -3.98 12.52 14.38
C GLY A 37 -4.57 11.12 14.58
N TRP A 38 -5.86 10.94 14.29
CA TRP A 38 -6.48 9.62 14.30
C TRP A 38 -6.03 8.79 13.10
N PHE A 39 -6.04 9.33 11.89
CA PHE A 39 -5.51 8.64 10.70
C PHE A 39 -4.03 8.24 10.89
N ASP A 40 -3.21 9.14 11.40
CA ASP A 40 -1.78 8.90 11.65
C ASP A 40 -1.56 7.77 12.70
N SER A 41 -2.53 7.55 13.59
CA SER A 41 -2.47 6.49 14.60
C SER A 41 -2.95 5.12 14.12
N LEU A 42 -3.58 5.03 12.94
CA LEU A 42 -4.16 3.76 12.47
C LEU A 42 -3.09 2.72 12.16
N ARG A 43 -3.31 1.51 12.68
CA ARG A 43 -2.46 0.34 12.46
C ARG A 43 -3.32 -0.90 12.28
N SER A 44 -2.86 -1.80 11.44
CA SER A 44 -3.36 -3.18 11.33
C SER A 44 -2.34 -4.15 11.93
N GLY A 45 -2.62 -5.45 11.86
CA GLY A 45 -1.63 -6.51 12.16
C GLY A 45 -0.39 -6.42 11.28
N ARG A 46 -0.46 -5.70 10.15
CA ARG A 46 0.63 -5.46 9.20
C ARG A 46 1.45 -4.20 9.50
N GLY A 47 1.12 -3.47 10.58
CA GLY A 47 1.82 -2.24 10.99
C GLY A 47 1.03 -0.96 10.68
N PRO A 48 1.70 0.21 10.68
CA PRO A 48 1.05 1.49 10.37
C PRO A 48 0.43 1.52 8.97
N CYS A 49 -0.74 2.15 8.86
CA CYS A 49 -1.46 2.25 7.59
C CYS A 49 -0.86 3.28 6.65
N CYS A 50 -0.50 4.45 7.18
CA CYS A 50 0.03 5.57 6.41
C CYS A 50 1.57 5.51 6.21
N SER A 51 2.24 4.40 6.51
CA SER A 51 3.71 4.31 6.31
C SER A 51 4.08 4.07 4.84
N ASP A 52 3.25 3.35 4.11
CA ASP A 52 3.56 2.86 2.76
C ASP A 52 2.40 3.01 1.75
N ALA A 53 1.23 3.44 2.21
CA ALA A 53 0.03 3.58 1.40
C ALA A 53 -0.81 4.77 1.83
N ASP A 54 -1.45 5.41 0.86
CA ASP A 54 -2.48 6.43 1.11
C ASP A 54 -3.85 5.77 1.17
N GLY A 55 -4.62 6.17 2.18
CA GLY A 55 -5.97 5.65 2.40
C GLY A 55 -7.01 6.45 1.62
N PHE A 56 -8.00 5.75 1.08
CA PHE A 56 -9.19 6.40 0.50
C PHE A 56 -10.47 5.67 0.89
N ALA A 57 -11.59 6.39 0.79
CA ALA A 57 -12.90 5.81 1.02
C ALA A 57 -13.38 5.05 -0.22
N VAL A 58 -14.01 3.90 0.00
CA VAL A 58 -14.75 3.17 -1.03
C VAL A 58 -16.26 3.33 -0.82
N SER A 59 -17.03 3.12 -1.88
CA SER A 59 -18.50 3.17 -1.83
C SER A 59 -19.06 1.78 -1.52
N ASP A 60 -20.31 1.69 -1.05
CA ASP A 60 -20.92 0.43 -0.61
C ASP A 60 -21.22 -0.65 -1.69
N PRO A 61 -21.08 -0.45 -3.02
CA PRO A 61 -20.95 -1.61 -3.92
C PRO A 61 -19.48 -2.02 -4.18
N ASP A 62 -18.51 -1.26 -3.69
CA ASP A 62 -17.08 -1.50 -3.91
C ASP A 62 -16.42 -2.22 -2.74
N TRP A 63 -17.20 -2.75 -1.79
CA TRP A 63 -16.74 -3.70 -0.78
C TRP A 63 -17.92 -4.55 -0.28
N ASP A 64 -17.66 -5.78 0.12
CA ASP A 64 -18.63 -6.65 0.78
C ASP A 64 -17.90 -7.68 1.66
N MET A 65 -18.63 -8.70 2.11
CA MET A 65 -18.08 -9.88 2.76
C MET A 65 -18.30 -11.10 1.88
N GLU A 66 -17.25 -11.89 1.67
CA GLU A 66 -17.30 -13.22 1.08
C GLU A 66 -17.07 -14.25 2.18
N GLY A 67 -18.15 -14.84 2.68
CA GLY A 67 -18.10 -15.71 3.85
C GLY A 67 -17.71 -14.92 5.10
N THR A 68 -16.52 -15.20 5.64
CA THR A 68 -15.98 -14.54 6.85
C THR A 68 -14.98 -13.43 6.56
N HIS A 69 -14.60 -13.24 5.29
CA HIS A 69 -13.56 -12.29 4.90
C HIS A 69 -14.18 -11.09 4.20
N TYR A 70 -13.64 -9.90 4.45
CA TYR A 70 -13.96 -8.74 3.63
C TYR A 70 -13.32 -8.88 2.25
N ARG A 71 -13.94 -8.32 1.23
CA ARG A 71 -13.28 -8.04 -0.04
C ARG A 71 -13.64 -6.65 -0.53
N VAL A 72 -12.74 -6.05 -1.29
CA VAL A 72 -12.87 -4.69 -1.82
C VAL A 72 -12.65 -4.73 -3.32
N ARG A 73 -13.45 -3.97 -4.07
CA ARG A 73 -13.33 -3.85 -5.52
C ARG A 73 -12.47 -2.64 -5.86
N LEU A 74 -11.27 -2.88 -6.38
CA LEU A 74 -10.33 -1.84 -6.79
C LEU A 74 -9.97 -2.05 -8.26
N ASP A 75 -9.97 -0.98 -9.05
CA ASP A 75 -9.64 -1.02 -10.48
C ASP A 75 -10.44 -2.10 -11.28
N GLY A 76 -11.67 -2.39 -10.84
CA GLY A 76 -12.56 -3.40 -11.45
C GLY A 76 -12.37 -4.83 -10.95
N GLU A 77 -11.39 -5.08 -10.07
CA GLU A 77 -11.07 -6.40 -9.54
C GLU A 77 -11.48 -6.54 -8.07
N TRP A 78 -12.04 -7.69 -7.70
CA TRP A 78 -12.31 -8.03 -6.30
C TRP A 78 -11.06 -8.58 -5.63
N ILE A 79 -10.67 -7.95 -4.53
CA ILE A 79 -9.49 -8.30 -3.75
C ILE A 79 -9.94 -8.71 -2.36
N VAL A 80 -9.67 -9.96 -1.97
CA VAL A 80 -9.91 -10.44 -0.61
C VAL A 80 -8.97 -9.70 0.35
N VAL A 81 -9.56 -9.10 1.38
CA VAL A 81 -8.84 -8.41 2.46
C VAL A 81 -8.30 -9.47 3.41
N PRO A 82 -6.97 -9.55 3.61
CA PRO A 82 -6.41 -10.42 4.62
C PRO A 82 -6.85 -10.02 6.02
N ASP A 83 -7.11 -10.99 6.89
CA ASP A 83 -7.64 -10.72 8.24
C ASP A 83 -6.72 -9.82 9.07
N ASP A 84 -5.41 -9.95 8.90
CA ASP A 84 -4.40 -9.13 9.58
C ASP A 84 -4.29 -7.69 9.01
N ALA A 85 -4.97 -7.40 7.90
CA ALA A 85 -5.11 -6.04 7.36
C ALA A 85 -6.34 -5.31 7.92
N VAL A 86 -7.25 -6.00 8.60
CA VAL A 86 -8.47 -5.38 9.14
C VAL A 86 -8.13 -4.55 10.38
N ILE A 87 -8.55 -3.29 10.37
CA ILE A 87 -8.45 -2.40 11.52
C ILE A 87 -9.65 -2.64 12.44
N THR A 88 -9.37 -2.87 13.73
CA THR A 88 -10.38 -3.13 14.76
C THR A 88 -10.78 -1.89 15.58
N GLU A 89 -10.09 -0.77 15.36
CA GLU A 89 -10.42 0.53 15.96
C GLU A 89 -11.77 1.07 15.46
N PRO A 90 -12.52 1.84 16.27
CA PRO A 90 -13.77 2.46 15.83
C PRO A 90 -13.59 3.31 14.57
N ASN A 91 -14.46 3.11 13.58
CA ASN A 91 -14.42 3.86 12.33
C ASN A 91 -14.95 5.30 12.52
N ARG A 92 -14.02 6.25 12.68
CA ARG A 92 -14.33 7.70 12.78
C ARG A 92 -14.39 8.40 11.43
N ALA A 93 -14.02 7.73 10.33
CA ALA A 93 -14.15 8.28 8.98
C ALA A 93 -15.62 8.25 8.51
N GLY A 94 -16.45 7.38 9.10
CA GLY A 94 -17.87 7.25 8.77
C GLY A 94 -18.13 6.59 7.40
N ARG A 95 -17.07 6.07 6.75
CA ARG A 95 -17.13 5.33 5.49
C ARG A 95 -16.12 4.20 5.53
N THR A 96 -16.30 3.19 4.69
CA THR A 96 -15.28 2.16 4.50
C THR A 96 -14.02 2.76 3.89
N MET A 97 -12.88 2.45 4.49
CA MET A 97 -11.58 2.97 4.06
C MET A 97 -10.64 1.83 3.69
N VAL A 98 -9.80 2.03 2.67
CA VAL A 98 -8.82 1.07 2.20
C VAL A 98 -7.48 1.75 1.93
N TRP A 99 -6.39 1.06 2.28
CA TRP A 99 -5.00 1.44 2.02
C TRP A 99 -4.34 0.37 1.15
N PRO A 100 -4.45 0.47 -0.19
CA PRO A 100 -3.82 -0.50 -1.08
C PRO A 100 -2.35 -0.16 -1.36
N ILE A 101 -1.54 -1.20 -1.55
CA ILE A 101 -0.16 -1.10 -2.05
C ILE A 101 -0.11 -1.75 -3.43
N LYS A 102 0.29 -0.97 -4.43
CA LYS A 102 0.54 -1.48 -5.79
C LYS A 102 1.98 -1.99 -5.89
N GLY A 103 2.14 -3.28 -6.16
CA GLY A 103 3.42 -3.92 -6.40
C GLY A 103 3.51 -4.56 -7.78
N SER A 104 4.67 -5.12 -8.13
CA SER A 104 4.86 -5.85 -9.40
C SER A 104 4.00 -7.11 -9.53
N LEU A 105 3.55 -7.67 -8.41
CA LEU A 105 2.70 -8.87 -8.34
C LEU A 105 1.20 -8.54 -8.22
N GLY A 106 0.82 -7.26 -8.30
CA GLY A 106 -0.57 -6.80 -8.16
C GLY A 106 -0.80 -5.91 -6.95
N THR A 107 -2.08 -5.70 -6.63
CA THR A 107 -2.53 -4.87 -5.51
C THR A 107 -2.70 -5.72 -4.25
N SER A 108 -2.08 -5.30 -3.15
CA SER A 108 -2.28 -5.90 -1.82
C SER A 108 -2.91 -4.89 -0.86
N ILE A 109 -3.64 -5.36 0.15
CA ILE A 109 -4.29 -4.49 1.13
C ILE A 109 -3.39 -4.37 2.37
N ARG A 110 -2.96 -3.15 2.69
CA ARG A 110 -2.20 -2.84 3.91
C ARG A 110 -3.13 -2.70 5.10
N CYS A 111 -4.16 -1.91 4.91
CA CYS A 111 -5.19 -1.67 5.91
C CYS A 111 -6.57 -1.63 5.27
N PHE A 112 -7.55 -2.11 6.01
CA PHE A 112 -8.95 -2.03 5.66
C PHE A 112 -9.75 -1.68 6.92
N MET A 113 -10.56 -0.64 6.84
CA MET A 113 -11.46 -0.25 7.91
C MET A 113 -12.90 -0.40 7.41
N PRO A 114 -13.64 -1.41 7.90
CA PRO A 114 -15.03 -1.58 7.50
C PRO A 114 -15.85 -0.37 7.95
N GLY A 115 -16.73 0.09 7.06
CA GLY A 115 -17.88 0.89 7.41
C GLY A 115 -19.01 0.01 7.93
N ASN A 116 -20.11 0.64 8.33
CA ASN A 116 -21.35 -0.11 8.51
C ASN A 116 -21.90 -0.44 7.12
N LEU A 117 -22.35 -1.69 6.91
CA LEU A 117 -23.20 -2.03 5.78
C LEU A 117 -24.53 -1.30 6.00
N SER A 118 -24.77 -0.21 5.26
CA SER A 118 -26.05 0.54 5.31
C SER A 118 -27.06 -0.04 4.34
#